data_AF-A0A9E3EQR3-F1
#
_entry.id   AF-A0A9E3EQR3-F1
#
_cell.length_a   1.000
_cell.length_b   1.000
_cell.length_c   1.000
_cell.angle_alpha   90.00
_cell.angle_beta   90.00
_cell.angle_gamma   90.00
#
_symmetry.space_group_name_H-M   'P 1'
#
loop_
_entity.id
_entity.type
_entity.pdbx_description
1 polymer ?
#
loop_
_entity_poly.entity_id
_entity_poly.type
_entity_poly.pdbx_seq_one_letter_code
_entity_poly.pdbx_strand_id
1 'polypeptide(L)'
;VGHRDGETLIEFETLWTVGGEYPEHWPKPLDGWTLTIEGDPSMRTHFFPLASFSRDASIEEHVRAGLITVAMQVVNAIPAVCAAPAGFATMADLPLIRSYTGFGNRTPGVL
;
A
#
# COMPACT_ATOMS: atom_id res chain seq x y z
N VAL A 1 8.09 -15.63 6.17
CA VAL A 1 7.35 -15.83 7.44
C VAL A 1 8.09 -15.14 8.58
N GLY A 2 7.35 -14.59 9.55
CA GLY A 2 7.85 -13.96 10.77
C GLY A 2 7.37 -14.71 12.01
N HIS A 3 8.27 -14.88 12.99
CA HIS A 3 8.03 -15.71 14.17
C HIS A 3 8.22 -14.93 15.48
N ARG A 4 7.54 -15.38 16.54
CA ARG A 4 7.77 -14.97 17.93
C ARG A 4 7.74 -16.21 18.81
N ASP A 5 8.76 -16.41 19.65
CA ASP A 5 8.86 -17.57 20.56
C ASP A 5 8.69 -18.94 19.88
N GLY A 6 9.13 -19.06 18.62
CA GLY A 6 9.01 -20.28 17.81
C GLY A 6 7.66 -20.44 17.09
N GLU A 7 6.68 -19.58 17.34
CA GLU A 7 5.39 -19.57 16.66
C GLU A 7 5.41 -18.68 15.41
N THR A 8 4.87 -19.14 14.28
CA THR A 8 4.67 -18.33 13.08
C THR A 8 3.48 -17.39 13.29
N LEU A 9 3.69 -16.08 13.23
CA LEU A 9 2.64 -15.08 13.42
C LEU A 9 2.33 -14.27 12.16
N ILE A 10 3.29 -14.16 11.24
CA ILE A 10 3.14 -13.36 10.04
C ILE A 10 3.61 -14.18 8.83
N GLU A 11 2.77 -14.25 7.82
CA GLU A 11 3.13 -14.75 6.50
C GLU A 11 3.02 -13.61 5.48
N PHE A 12 3.97 -13.57 4.55
CA PHE A 12 4.00 -12.58 3.49
C PHE A 12 4.48 -13.27 2.23
N GLU A 13 3.63 -13.24 1.21
CA GLU A 13 3.89 -13.80 -0.11
C GLU A 13 3.75 -12.68 -1.15
N THR A 14 4.65 -12.66 -2.12
CA THR A 14 4.61 -11.70 -3.23
C THR A 14 4.90 -12.40 -4.53
N LEU A 15 4.06 -12.11 -5.52
CA LEU A 15 4.29 -12.50 -6.90
C LEU A 15 4.30 -11.24 -7.77
N TRP A 16 5.43 -10.98 -8.40
CA TRP A 16 5.60 -9.89 -9.36
C TRP A 16 6.03 -10.50 -10.68
N THR A 17 5.30 -10.18 -11.74
CA THR A 17 5.60 -10.67 -13.09
C THR A 17 5.97 -9.49 -13.99
N VAL A 18 6.88 -9.74 -14.92
CA VAL A 18 7.32 -8.75 -15.91
C VAL A 18 7.21 -9.41 -17.27
N GLY A 19 6.47 -8.80 -18.20
CA GLY A 19 6.26 -9.31 -19.55
C GLY A 19 4.79 -9.58 -19.88
N GLY A 20 4.53 -10.05 -21.10
CA GLY A 20 3.18 -10.36 -21.60
C GLY A 20 2.80 -11.84 -21.54
N GLU A 21 3.73 -12.71 -21.13
CA GLU A 21 3.52 -14.15 -21.06
C GLU A 21 3.43 -14.60 -19.60
N TYR A 22 2.47 -15.46 -19.31
CA TYR A 22 2.26 -16.03 -17.99
C TYR A 22 2.31 -17.56 -18.08
N PRO A 23 3.33 -18.23 -17.54
CA PRO A 23 3.43 -19.69 -17.62
C PRO A 23 2.19 -20.38 -17.04
N GLU A 24 1.66 -21.40 -17.72
CA GLU A 24 0.41 -22.06 -17.31
C GLU A 24 0.48 -22.69 -15.92
N HIS A 25 1.68 -23.15 -15.52
CA HIS A 25 1.92 -23.78 -14.24
C HIS A 25 2.12 -22.79 -13.09
N TRP A 26 2.17 -21.48 -13.35
CA TRP A 26 2.30 -20.48 -12.29
C TRP A 26 0.98 -20.27 -11.56
N PRO A 27 1.02 -20.06 -10.23
CA PRO A 27 -0.18 -19.72 -9.46
C PRO A 27 -0.78 -18.43 -9.99
N LYS A 28 -2.11 -18.29 -10.06
CA LYS A 28 -2.80 -17.09 -10.56
C LYS A 28 -3.60 -16.43 -9.44
N PRO A 29 -2.94 -15.73 -8.49
CA PRO A 29 -3.64 -15.02 -7.43
C PRO A 29 -4.45 -13.85 -8.00
N LEU A 30 -5.34 -13.28 -7.17
CA LEU A 30 -6.00 -12.01 -7.49
C LEU A 30 -4.96 -10.89 -7.61
N ASP A 31 -5.12 -10.01 -8.60
CA ASP A 31 -4.29 -8.81 -8.73
C ASP A 31 -4.44 -7.89 -7.51
N GLY A 32 -3.32 -7.35 -7.02
CA GLY A 32 -3.28 -6.44 -5.87
C GLY A 32 -2.86 -7.10 -4.58
N TRP A 33 -3.43 -6.64 -3.46
CA TRP A 33 -3.00 -7.00 -2.11
C TRP A 33 -4.15 -7.52 -1.27
N THR A 34 -3.97 -8.72 -0.72
CA THR A 34 -4.88 -9.31 0.26
C THR A 34 -4.22 -9.31 1.63
N LEU A 35 -4.89 -8.74 2.63
CA LEU A 35 -4.50 -8.84 4.04
C LEU A 35 -5.56 -9.66 4.78
N THR A 36 -5.11 -10.74 5.44
CA THR A 36 -5.95 -11.54 6.34
C THR A 36 -5.39 -11.42 7.76
N ILE A 37 -6.28 -11.20 8.73
CA ILE A 37 -5.99 -11.23 10.16
C ILE A 37 -6.88 -12.30 10.75
N GLU A 38 -6.29 -13.36 11.29
CA GLU A 38 -7.01 -14.42 12.00
C GLU A 38 -7.08 -14.07 13.50
N GLY A 39 -8.26 -14.17 14.11
CA GLY A 39 -8.46 -13.84 15.51
C GLY A 39 -9.94 -13.72 15.89
N ASP A 40 -10.24 -12.84 16.83
CA ASP A 40 -11.61 -12.55 17.25
C ASP A 40 -11.83 -11.02 17.31
N PRO A 41 -12.43 -10.40 16.27
CA PRO A 41 -12.91 -11.02 15.04
C PRO A 41 -11.80 -11.26 14.01
N SER A 42 -11.91 -12.36 13.24
CA SER A 42 -11.14 -12.53 12.01
C SER A 42 -11.60 -11.54 10.94
N MET A 43 -10.64 -10.97 10.21
CA MET A 43 -10.87 -9.94 9.21
C MET A 43 -10.08 -10.23 7.93
N ARG A 44 -10.65 -9.88 6.78
CA ARG A 44 -9.96 -9.92 5.49
C ARG A 44 -10.31 -8.71 4.66
N THR A 45 -9.29 -8.13 4.03
CA THR A 45 -9.47 -7.07 3.02
C THR A 45 -8.64 -7.39 1.79
N HIS A 46 -9.13 -6.97 0.63
CA HIS A 46 -8.43 -7.05 -0.63
C HIS A 46 -8.54 -5.70 -1.33
N PHE A 47 -7.41 -5.14 -1.75
CA PHE A 47 -7.37 -3.84 -2.39
C PHE A 47 -6.35 -3.83 -3.53
N PHE A 48 -6.69 -3.09 -4.58
CA PHE A 48 -5.86 -2.95 -5.77
C PHE A 48 -6.15 -1.59 -6.43
N PRO A 49 -5.14 -0.92 -6.97
CA PRO A 49 -5.28 0.40 -7.55
C PRO A 49 -5.71 0.28 -9.00
N LEU A 50 -6.74 1.02 -9.38
CA LEU A 50 -7.21 1.12 -10.76
C LEU A 50 -7.21 2.58 -11.20
N ALA A 51 -7.00 2.80 -12.50
CA ALA A 51 -7.13 4.12 -13.08
C ALA A 51 -8.57 4.64 -13.01
N SER A 52 -9.57 3.77 -13.14
CA SER A 52 -10.99 4.12 -13.01
C SER A 52 -11.85 2.88 -12.77
N PHE A 53 -13.00 3.09 -12.12
CA PHE A 53 -14.12 2.14 -12.06
C PHE A 53 -15.28 2.52 -13.00
N SER A 54 -15.23 3.70 -13.63
CA SER A 54 -16.34 4.27 -14.40
C SER A 54 -16.08 4.38 -15.89
N ARG A 55 -14.89 4.01 -16.34
CA ARG A 55 -14.50 3.97 -17.75
C ARG A 55 -13.47 2.88 -17.97
N ASP A 56 -13.36 2.45 -19.22
CA ASP A 56 -12.24 1.64 -19.66
C ASP A 56 -10.94 2.44 -19.54
N ALA A 57 -9.87 1.75 -19.16
CA ALA A 57 -8.53 2.29 -19.05
C ALA A 57 -7.51 1.27 -19.56
N SER A 58 -6.40 1.76 -20.11
CA SER A 58 -5.34 0.88 -20.59
C SER A 58 -4.58 0.24 -19.42
N ILE A 59 -3.90 -0.89 -19.69
CA ILE A 59 -3.00 -1.52 -18.70
C ILE A 59 -1.95 -0.51 -18.21
N GLU A 60 -1.41 0.33 -19.10
CA GLU A 60 -0.46 1.38 -18.75
C GLU A 60 -1.05 2.38 -17.74
N GLU A 61 -2.31 2.79 -17.91
CA GLU A 61 -2.99 3.66 -16.95
C GLU A 61 -3.16 2.99 -15.59
N HIS A 62 -3.49 1.69 -15.54
CA HIS A 62 -3.59 0.93 -14.30
C HIS A 62 -2.24 0.79 -13.59
N VAL A 63 -1.18 0.48 -14.34
CA VAL A 63 0.20 0.46 -13.82
C VAL A 63 0.57 1.84 -13.25
N ARG A 64 0.24 2.92 -13.97
CA ARG A 64 0.45 4.29 -13.50
C ARG A 64 -0.31 4.57 -12.20
N ALA A 65 -1.55 4.11 -12.06
CA ALA A 65 -2.34 4.27 -10.84
C ALA A 65 -1.66 3.56 -9.64
N GLY A 66 -1.09 2.38 -9.85
CA GLY A 66 -0.27 1.69 -8.85
C GLY A 66 0.96 2.49 -8.42
N LEU A 67 1.72 3.03 -9.37
CA LEU A 67 2.88 3.87 -9.10
C LEU A 67 2.52 5.15 -8.32
N ILE A 68 1.43 5.82 -8.71
CA ILE A 68 0.92 6.99 -7.98
C ILE A 68 0.57 6.61 -6.55
N THR A 69 -0.08 5.46 -6.33
CA THR A 69 -0.50 5.02 -4.99
C THR A 69 0.68 4.94 -4.03
N VAL A 70 1.80 4.36 -4.47
CA VAL A 70 3.05 4.31 -3.69
C VAL A 70 3.64 5.70 -3.49
N ALA A 71 3.69 6.53 -4.53
CA ALA A 71 4.22 7.89 -4.44
C ALA A 71 3.43 8.78 -3.47
N MET A 72 2.10 8.63 -3.42
CA MET A 72 1.25 9.37 -2.48
C MET A 72 1.62 9.10 -1.03
N GLN A 73 1.96 7.85 -0.68
CA GLN A 73 2.38 7.52 0.68
C GLN A 73 3.63 8.30 1.08
N VAL A 74 4.63 8.35 0.18
CA VAL A 74 5.90 9.06 0.43
C VAL A 74 5.67 10.57 0.52
N VAL A 75 4.97 11.16 -0.44
CA VAL A 75 4.76 12.62 -0.48
C VAL A 75 3.91 13.11 0.70
N ASN A 76 2.86 12.36 1.08
CA ASN A 76 2.05 12.71 2.24
C ASN A 76 2.82 12.48 3.56
N ALA A 77 3.84 11.63 3.60
CA ALA A 77 4.65 11.45 4.82
C ALA A 77 5.58 12.64 5.11
N ILE A 78 5.91 13.49 4.12
CA ILE A 78 6.92 14.55 4.26
C ILE A 78 6.72 15.43 5.50
N PRO A 79 5.53 16.02 5.76
CA PRO A 79 5.36 16.89 6.93
C PRO A 79 5.60 16.17 8.26
N ALA A 80 5.15 14.91 8.35
CA ALA A 80 5.33 14.10 9.56
C ALA A 80 6.80 13.73 9.77
N VAL A 81 7.53 13.43 8.70
CA VAL A 81 8.98 13.15 8.75
C VAL A 81 9.76 14.42 9.15
N CYS A 82 9.43 15.58 8.57
CA CYS A 82 10.07 16.84 8.93
C CYS A 82 9.83 17.26 10.40
N ALA A 83 8.68 16.89 10.96
CA ALA A 83 8.35 17.17 12.36
C ALA A 83 8.91 16.12 13.35
N ALA A 84 9.42 14.98 12.86
CA ALA A 84 9.95 13.93 13.72
C ALA A 84 11.31 14.34 14.34
N PRO A 85 11.65 13.81 15.54
CA PRO A 85 13.00 13.95 16.08
C PRO A 85 14.06 13.43 15.11
N ALA A 86 15.27 13.99 15.18
CA ALA A 86 16.40 13.50 14.39
C ALA A 86 16.71 12.03 14.72
N GLY A 87 16.84 11.20 13.68
CA GLY A 87 17.08 9.76 13.82
C GLY A 87 16.26 8.94 12.83
N PHE A 88 16.12 7.66 13.10
CA PHE A 88 15.26 6.76 12.32
C PHE A 88 13.81 6.89 12.80
N ALA A 89 12.92 7.32 11.91
CA ALA A 89 11.48 7.26 12.11
C ALA A 89 10.88 6.21 11.19
N THR A 90 10.05 5.33 11.74
CA THR A 90 9.32 4.29 11.01
C THR A 90 7.83 4.60 10.97
N MET A 91 7.07 3.81 10.21
CA MET A 91 5.61 3.90 10.20
C MET A 91 4.96 3.61 11.57
N ALA A 92 5.69 2.99 12.51
CA ALA A 92 5.22 2.80 13.89
C ALA A 92 5.42 4.05 14.76
N ASP A 93 6.33 4.95 14.37
CA ASP A 93 6.66 6.19 15.09
C ASP A 93 5.86 7.39 14.55
N LEU A 94 5.57 7.38 13.25
CA LEU A 94 4.85 8.45 12.56
C LEU A 94 3.33 8.34 12.76
N PRO A 95 2.58 9.46 12.72
CA PRO A 95 1.12 9.42 12.69
C PRO A 95 0.60 8.71 11.42
N LEU A 96 -0.67 8.31 11.45
CA LEU A 96 -1.34 7.77 10.26
C LEU A 96 -1.26 8.77 9.10
N ILE A 97 -0.58 8.36 8.03
CA ILE A 97 -0.41 9.19 6.84
C ILE A 97 -1.72 9.28 6.08
N ARG A 98 -2.15 10.51 5.81
CA ARG A 98 -3.42 10.85 5.15
C ARG A 98 -3.18 11.86 4.03
N SER A 99 -4.15 11.97 3.12
CA SER A 99 -4.13 13.05 2.15
C SER A 99 -4.37 14.41 2.82
N TYR A 100 -3.44 15.34 2.63
CA TYR A 100 -3.55 16.72 3.12
C TYR A 100 -4.37 17.60 2.17
N THR A 101 -4.38 17.27 0.88
CA THR A 101 -5.02 18.08 -0.17
C THR A 101 -6.40 17.55 -0.58
N GLY A 102 -6.56 16.22 -0.65
CA GLY A 102 -7.72 15.57 -1.28
C GLY A 102 -9.05 15.85 -0.58
N PHE A 103 -9.03 16.28 0.68
CA PHE A 103 -10.23 16.61 1.45
C PHE A 103 -10.23 18.05 1.99
N GLY A 104 -9.39 18.94 1.43
CA GLY A 104 -9.33 20.33 1.88
C GLY A 104 -8.73 20.53 3.28
N ASN A 105 -7.99 19.55 3.80
CA ASN A 105 -7.36 19.59 5.13
C ASN A 105 -6.12 20.50 5.21
N ARG A 106 -5.93 21.42 4.26
CA ARG A 106 -4.82 22.37 4.32
C ARG A 106 -5.10 23.40 5.41
N THR A 107 -4.26 23.45 6.42
CA THR A 107 -4.16 24.64 7.27
C THR A 107 -3.51 25.75 6.43
N PRO A 108 -4.17 26.89 6.20
CA PRO A 108 -3.56 27.99 5.45
C PRO A 108 -2.27 28.45 6.15
N GLY A 109 -1.16 28.56 5.41
CA GLY A 109 0.05 29.26 5.87
C GLY A 109 1.18 28.42 6.46
N VAL A 110 1.15 27.09 6.38
CA VAL A 110 2.29 26.23 6.77
C VAL A 110 2.87 25.55 5.51
N LEU A 111 4.11 25.92 5.17
CA LEU A 111 5.01 25.20 4.25
C LEU A 111 6.23 24.75 5.05
#